data_AF-A0A6A5R9L9-F1
#
_entry.id   AF-A0A6A5R9L9-F1
#
_cell.length_a   1.000
_cell.length_b   1.000
_cell.length_c   1.000
_cell.angle_alpha   90.00
_cell.angle_beta   90.00
_cell.angle_gamma   90.00
#
_symmetry.space_group_name_H-M   'P 1'
#
loop_
_entity.id
_entity.type
_entity.pdbx_description
1 polymer ?
#
loop_
_entity_poly.entity_id
_entity_poly.type
_entity_poly.pdbx_seq_one_letter_code
_entity_poly.pdbx_strand_id
1 'polypeptide(L)'
;MVAQSECLEFSQLMYEKLPKELRDLVYSYICLEDRQIPIGPYYHFRKYESSVERRMAYSDTQYCPRSGDLQTELADGKTRIDHDIYPEEDLILPKYHIFSSSYMGQDVALEMLKKYYQSNSFSVCSVEGGLDDLCTAISFGPEPSRSGFIPLDYIRDLQLRLKFEHYTKGISELEAYQGFQIEKIAKNESFLRGTVDSLRAFRIRILESPHELDLEVVLMTDLAKARGFGGAREHAEAYLTNFLQSIRNMVYELLHDCEHITVRVTHQDDGLMAFPKNYTGLFNLTNEQWQHETSRQLPGYDWAGDFWVFPVERQTLPECDQARLGGYYIDSLNEFLRSRWGVDDILHETVSAKPIVEGPYWPVGRPVDLSFAEQLHAKPTR
;
A
#
# COMPACT_ATOMS: atom_id res chain seq x y z
N MET A 1 -27.74 -28.55 11.07
CA MET A 1 -27.25 -29.57 12.02
C MET A 1 -26.94 -30.89 11.31
N VAL A 2 -27.87 -31.53 10.59
CA VAL A 2 -27.59 -32.79 9.85
C VAL A 2 -26.49 -32.60 8.80
N ALA A 3 -26.63 -31.64 7.88
CA ALA A 3 -25.64 -31.37 6.84
C ALA A 3 -24.23 -31.03 7.39
N GLN A 4 -24.15 -30.30 8.51
CA GLN A 4 -22.87 -30.01 9.17
C GLN A 4 -22.19 -31.27 9.68
N SER A 5 -22.95 -32.18 10.31
CA SER A 5 -22.42 -33.45 10.79
C SER A 5 -21.95 -34.35 9.65
N GLU A 6 -22.71 -34.40 8.56
CA GLU A 6 -22.34 -35.17 7.36
C GLU A 6 -21.07 -34.60 6.68
N CYS A 7 -20.97 -33.27 6.57
CA CYS A 7 -19.76 -32.62 6.05
C CYS A 7 -18.53 -32.94 6.91
N LEU A 8 -18.67 -32.89 8.24
CA LEU A 8 -17.57 -33.19 9.17
C LEU A 8 -17.13 -34.66 9.07
N GLU A 9 -18.08 -35.60 8.99
CA GLU A 9 -17.78 -37.02 8.83
C GLU A 9 -17.06 -37.28 7.49
N PHE A 10 -17.54 -36.65 6.41
CA PHE A 10 -16.93 -36.77 5.09
C PHE A 10 -15.53 -36.16 5.02
N SER A 11 -15.34 -34.96 5.58
CA SER A 11 -14.03 -34.30 5.60
C SER A 11 -13.02 -35.09 6.44
N GLN A 12 -13.45 -35.67 7.56
CA GLN A 12 -12.61 -36.53 8.38
C GLN A 12 -12.24 -37.83 7.64
N LEU A 13 -13.20 -38.48 6.98
CA LEU A 13 -12.93 -39.66 6.18
C LEU A 13 -11.93 -39.35 5.04
N MET A 14 -12.11 -38.23 4.35
CA MET A 14 -11.18 -37.75 3.32
C MET A 14 -9.77 -37.56 3.88
N TYR A 15 -9.66 -36.92 5.06
CA TYR A 15 -8.39 -36.70 5.74
C TYR A 15 -7.67 -38.00 6.10
N GLU A 16 -8.41 -38.99 6.62
CA GLU A 16 -7.87 -40.27 7.06
C GLU A 16 -7.52 -41.23 5.90
N LYS A 17 -8.27 -41.17 4.79
CA LYS A 17 -8.15 -42.15 3.69
C LYS A 17 -7.34 -41.66 2.51
N LEU A 18 -7.33 -40.37 2.23
CA LEU A 18 -6.58 -39.84 1.10
C LEU A 18 -5.15 -39.47 1.51
N PRO A 19 -4.14 -39.81 0.69
CA PRO A 19 -2.79 -39.27 0.85
C PRO A 19 -2.82 -37.75 0.62
N LYS A 20 -1.83 -37.05 1.20
CA LYS A 20 -1.78 -35.59 1.21
C LYS A 20 -1.86 -34.99 -0.19
N GLU A 21 -1.21 -35.60 -1.17
CA GLU A 21 -1.16 -35.12 -2.55
C GLU A 21 -2.55 -35.09 -3.20
N LEU A 22 -3.40 -36.08 -2.91
CA LEU A 22 -4.78 -36.10 -3.40
C LEU A 22 -5.65 -35.08 -2.66
N ARG A 23 -5.41 -34.85 -1.37
CA ARG A 23 -6.11 -33.80 -0.62
C ARG A 23 -5.75 -32.42 -1.16
N ASP A 24 -4.47 -32.17 -1.43
CA ASP A 24 -4.01 -30.91 -2.02
C ASP A 24 -4.66 -30.65 -3.38
N LEU A 25 -4.89 -31.69 -4.22
CA LEU A 25 -5.63 -31.55 -5.47
C LEU A 25 -7.11 -31.18 -5.24
N VAL A 26 -7.77 -31.83 -4.28
CA VAL A 26 -9.15 -31.50 -3.91
C VAL A 26 -9.25 -30.07 -3.39
N TYR A 27 -8.34 -29.67 -2.50
CA TYR A 27 -8.28 -28.32 -1.95
C TYR A 27 -8.03 -27.28 -3.05
N SER A 28 -7.09 -27.53 -3.98
CA SER A 28 -6.90 -26.65 -5.14
C SER A 28 -8.18 -26.52 -5.96
N TYR A 29 -8.88 -27.62 -6.24
CA TYR A 29 -10.12 -27.58 -7.02
C TYR A 29 -11.22 -26.78 -6.32
N ILE A 30 -11.30 -26.87 -5.00
CA ILE A 30 -12.32 -26.17 -4.21
C ILE A 30 -11.98 -24.70 -4.01
N CYS A 31 -10.70 -24.37 -3.76
CA CYS A 31 -10.30 -23.07 -3.20
C CYS A 31 -9.61 -22.13 -4.19
N LEU A 32 -9.29 -22.59 -5.40
CA LEU A 32 -8.59 -21.79 -6.39
C LEU A 32 -9.56 -20.81 -7.05
N GLU A 33 -9.17 -19.55 -7.05
CA GLU A 33 -9.81 -18.44 -7.73
C GLU A 33 -8.87 -17.94 -8.82
N ASP A 34 -9.39 -17.75 -10.03
CA ASP A 34 -8.61 -17.17 -11.13
C ASP A 34 -8.38 -15.65 -10.95
N ARG A 35 -9.12 -15.04 -10.02
CA ARG A 35 -9.15 -13.59 -9.78
C ARG A 35 -8.39 -13.23 -8.51
N GLN A 36 -7.88 -12.01 -8.49
CA GLN A 36 -7.24 -11.46 -7.29
C GLN A 36 -8.28 -11.22 -6.18
N ILE A 37 -8.03 -11.77 -4.99
CA ILE A 37 -8.95 -11.75 -3.87
C ILE A 37 -8.67 -10.52 -2.98
N PRO A 38 -9.65 -9.62 -2.78
CA PRO A 38 -9.48 -8.47 -1.89
C PRO A 38 -9.50 -8.86 -0.41
N ILE A 39 -8.61 -8.26 0.38
CA ILE A 39 -8.50 -8.40 1.83
C ILE A 39 -8.81 -7.06 2.51
N GLY A 40 -9.63 -7.12 3.55
CA GLY A 40 -10.15 -5.96 4.28
C GLY A 40 -11.52 -5.51 3.76
N PRO A 41 -12.05 -4.39 4.29
CA PRO A 41 -13.38 -3.94 3.91
C PRO A 41 -13.47 -3.57 2.41
N TYR A 42 -14.43 -4.19 1.70
CA TYR A 42 -14.54 -4.11 0.22
C TYR A 42 -14.71 -2.69 -0.34
N TYR A 43 -15.23 -1.75 0.44
CA TYR A 43 -15.34 -0.35 0.01
C TYR A 43 -13.98 0.35 -0.09
N HIS A 44 -12.91 -0.23 0.46
CA HIS A 44 -11.54 0.25 0.29
C HIS A 44 -10.93 -0.07 -1.05
N PHE A 45 -11.66 -0.65 -2.00
CA PHE A 45 -11.14 -0.84 -3.35
C PHE A 45 -11.76 0.14 -4.36
N ARG A 46 -12.69 1.00 -3.90
CA ARG A 46 -13.31 2.07 -4.69
C ARG A 46 -12.53 3.37 -4.63
N LYS A 47 -12.56 4.18 -5.70
CA LYS A 47 -12.23 5.60 -5.58
C LYS A 47 -13.30 6.24 -4.69
N TYR A 48 -12.91 6.84 -3.58
CA TYR A 48 -13.91 7.49 -2.73
C TYR A 48 -14.48 8.71 -3.46
N GLU A 49 -15.75 8.67 -3.83
CA GLU A 49 -16.44 9.84 -4.37
C GLU A 49 -16.55 10.93 -3.30
N SER A 50 -16.40 12.19 -3.70
CA SER A 50 -16.68 13.33 -2.83
C SER A 50 -18.18 13.39 -2.49
N SER A 51 -18.51 13.99 -1.35
CA SER A 51 -19.92 14.20 -0.95
C SER A 51 -20.70 15.06 -1.96
N VAL A 52 -20.00 15.90 -2.74
CA VAL A 52 -20.56 16.72 -3.82
C VAL A 52 -20.89 15.87 -5.05
N GLU A 53 -19.97 15.00 -5.47
CA GLU A 53 -20.20 14.04 -6.56
C GLU A 53 -21.34 13.07 -6.22
N ARG A 54 -21.40 12.58 -4.96
CA ARG A 54 -22.53 11.78 -4.46
C ARG A 54 -23.86 12.51 -4.61
N ARG A 55 -23.93 13.79 -4.20
CA ARG A 55 -25.17 14.58 -4.28
C ARG A 55 -25.63 14.84 -5.71
N MET A 56 -24.71 14.95 -6.66
CA MET A 56 -25.06 15.07 -8.08
C MET A 56 -25.54 13.71 -8.66
N ALA A 57 -24.89 12.61 -8.28
CA ALA A 57 -25.25 11.26 -8.73
C ALA A 57 -26.65 10.79 -8.26
N TYR A 58 -27.15 11.30 -7.12
CA TYR A 58 -28.49 10.98 -6.63
C TYR A 58 -29.62 11.84 -7.22
N SER A 59 -29.32 12.81 -8.11
CA SER A 59 -30.33 13.75 -8.63
C SER A 59 -30.99 13.35 -9.94
N ASP A 60 -30.54 12.30 -10.62
CA ASP A 60 -31.24 11.71 -11.77
C ASP A 60 -31.32 10.19 -11.62
N THR A 61 -32.53 9.65 -11.77
CA THR A 61 -32.86 8.21 -11.68
C THR A 61 -32.32 7.39 -12.87
N GLN A 62 -31.16 7.75 -13.40
CA GLN A 62 -30.47 7.02 -14.46
C GLN A 62 -29.10 6.60 -13.92
N TYR A 63 -29.01 5.32 -13.53
CA TYR A 63 -27.73 4.63 -13.38
C TYR A 63 -27.11 4.55 -14.78
N CYS A 64 -26.30 5.55 -15.12
CA CYS A 64 -25.37 5.45 -16.25
C CYS A 64 -24.12 4.75 -15.71
N PRO A 65 -23.83 3.49 -16.07
CA PRO A 65 -22.49 2.95 -15.86
C PRO A 65 -21.51 3.93 -16.50
N ARG A 66 -20.45 4.31 -15.78
CA ARG A 66 -19.47 5.25 -16.30
C ARG A 66 -18.90 4.60 -17.57
N SER A 67 -18.93 5.34 -18.67
CA SER A 67 -18.23 4.96 -19.90
C SER A 67 -16.73 4.87 -19.58
N GLY A 68 -16.27 3.70 -19.14
CA GLY A 68 -14.93 3.50 -18.58
C GLY A 68 -14.74 2.25 -17.71
N ASP A 69 -15.76 1.40 -17.52
CA ASP A 69 -15.69 0.09 -16.82
C ASP A 69 -14.80 -0.96 -17.56
N LEU A 70 -13.60 -0.56 -17.97
CA LEU A 70 -12.65 -1.41 -18.65
C LEU A 70 -11.84 -2.16 -17.59
N GLN A 71 -12.20 -3.44 -17.43
CA GLN A 71 -11.23 -4.48 -17.11
C GLN A 71 -9.92 -4.17 -17.83
N THR A 72 -8.92 -3.72 -17.09
CA THR A 72 -7.64 -3.36 -17.68
C THR A 72 -6.76 -4.59 -17.64
N GLU A 73 -6.50 -5.18 -18.80
CA GLU A 73 -5.47 -6.21 -18.93
C GLU A 73 -4.11 -5.57 -18.62
N LEU A 74 -3.46 -6.06 -17.57
CA LEU A 74 -2.10 -5.70 -17.22
C LEU A 74 -1.13 -6.29 -18.26
N ALA A 75 0.09 -5.75 -18.31
CA ALA A 75 1.12 -6.21 -19.26
C ALA A 75 1.53 -7.69 -19.06
N ASP A 76 1.17 -8.30 -17.93
CA ASP A 76 1.36 -9.72 -17.62
C ASP A 76 0.17 -10.61 -18.04
N GLY A 77 -0.85 -10.03 -18.71
CA GLY A 77 -2.05 -10.73 -19.16
C GLY A 77 -3.12 -10.92 -18.08
N LYS A 78 -2.91 -10.43 -16.84
CA LYS A 78 -3.91 -10.50 -15.78
C LYS A 78 -4.96 -9.40 -15.96
N THR A 79 -6.23 -9.76 -15.82
CA THR A 79 -7.34 -8.80 -15.88
C THR A 79 -7.51 -8.10 -14.54
N ARG A 80 -7.34 -6.78 -14.52
CA ARG A 80 -7.60 -5.96 -13.34
C ARG A 80 -9.09 -5.63 -13.25
N ILE A 81 -9.73 -6.04 -12.15
CA ILE A 81 -11.13 -5.73 -11.87
C ILE A 81 -11.21 -4.38 -11.14
N ASP A 82 -12.05 -3.48 -11.67
CA ASP A 82 -12.47 -2.29 -10.95
C ASP A 82 -13.49 -2.72 -9.88
N HIS A 83 -13.11 -2.63 -8.60
CA HIS A 83 -13.86 -3.21 -7.48
C HIS A 83 -14.96 -2.27 -6.98
N ASP A 84 -15.65 -1.61 -7.91
CA ASP A 84 -16.81 -0.75 -7.65
C ASP A 84 -18.07 -1.55 -7.28
N ILE A 85 -18.01 -2.86 -7.34
CA ILE A 85 -19.13 -3.77 -7.07
C ILE A 85 -18.72 -4.65 -5.88
N TYR A 86 -19.68 -4.97 -4.99
CA TYR A 86 -19.52 -5.90 -3.86
C TYR A 86 -18.66 -7.13 -4.22
N PRO A 87 -18.05 -7.84 -3.25
CA PRO A 87 -17.45 -9.13 -3.58
C PRO A 87 -18.49 -9.91 -4.37
N GLU A 88 -18.11 -10.31 -5.58
CA GLU A 88 -19.00 -11.10 -6.41
C GLU A 88 -19.41 -12.32 -5.56
N GLU A 89 -20.70 -12.66 -5.60
CA GLU A 89 -21.27 -13.67 -4.69
C GLU A 89 -20.60 -15.05 -4.82
N ASP A 90 -19.81 -15.23 -5.88
CA ASP A 90 -19.09 -16.44 -6.24
C ASP A 90 -17.66 -16.52 -5.66
N LEU A 91 -17.09 -15.45 -5.10
CA LEU A 91 -15.75 -15.50 -4.49
C LEU A 91 -15.75 -16.31 -3.20
N ILE A 92 -14.82 -17.26 -3.11
CA ILE A 92 -14.59 -18.03 -1.88
C ILE A 92 -13.77 -17.18 -0.91
N LEU A 93 -14.32 -16.94 0.28
CA LEU A 93 -13.69 -16.08 1.29
C LEU A 93 -13.35 -16.86 2.56
N PRO A 94 -12.33 -16.44 3.34
CA PRO A 94 -11.92 -17.14 4.57
C PRO A 94 -13.02 -17.33 5.61
N LYS A 95 -14.09 -16.52 5.55
CA LYS A 95 -15.27 -16.63 6.42
C LYS A 95 -16.24 -17.75 6.03
N TYR A 96 -16.02 -18.43 4.90
CA TYR A 96 -16.93 -19.46 4.40
C TYR A 96 -16.86 -20.72 5.27
N HIS A 97 -17.95 -21.48 5.29
CA HIS A 97 -18.07 -22.66 6.15
C HIS A 97 -17.00 -23.73 5.86
N ILE A 98 -16.47 -23.80 4.64
CA ILE A 98 -15.38 -24.71 4.24
C ILE A 98 -14.06 -24.45 5.00
N PHE A 99 -13.89 -23.26 5.57
CA PHE A 99 -12.72 -22.93 6.40
C PHE A 99 -13.03 -22.98 7.91
N SER A 100 -14.28 -23.27 8.27
CA SER A 100 -14.68 -23.39 9.66
C SER A 100 -14.29 -24.76 10.22
N SER A 101 -13.48 -24.76 11.28
CA SER A 101 -13.11 -25.99 12.00
C SER A 101 -14.32 -26.74 12.55
N SER A 102 -15.42 -26.04 12.84
CA SER A 102 -16.68 -26.66 13.31
C SER A 102 -17.46 -27.38 12.20
N TYR A 103 -17.17 -27.09 10.93
CA TYR A 103 -17.80 -27.74 9.77
C TYR A 103 -16.89 -28.79 9.15
N MET A 104 -15.60 -28.50 9.01
CA MET A 104 -14.66 -29.38 8.29
C MET A 104 -13.73 -30.17 9.20
N GLY A 105 -13.72 -29.89 10.50
CA GLY A 105 -12.70 -30.39 11.42
C GLY A 105 -11.45 -29.52 11.39
N GLN A 106 -10.73 -29.47 12.51
CA GLN A 106 -9.62 -28.55 12.70
C GLN A 106 -8.46 -28.77 11.72
N ASP A 107 -8.05 -30.02 11.51
CA ASP A 107 -6.88 -30.32 10.69
C ASP A 107 -7.17 -30.07 9.19
N VAL A 108 -8.36 -30.44 8.71
CA VAL A 108 -8.79 -30.16 7.33
C VAL A 108 -8.95 -28.67 7.08
N ALA A 109 -9.62 -27.94 7.98
CA ALA A 109 -9.78 -26.49 7.85
C ALA A 109 -8.43 -25.77 7.78
N LEU A 110 -7.45 -26.21 8.58
CA LEU A 110 -6.10 -25.65 8.56
C LEU A 110 -5.34 -25.99 7.27
N GLU A 111 -5.36 -27.25 6.81
CA GLU A 111 -4.74 -27.61 5.51
C GLU A 111 -5.37 -26.83 4.35
N MET A 112 -6.70 -26.70 4.37
CA MET A 112 -7.44 -25.98 3.33
C MET A 112 -7.13 -24.48 3.33
N LEU A 113 -7.05 -23.83 4.50
CA LEU A 113 -6.65 -22.43 4.59
C LEU A 113 -5.22 -22.20 4.12
N LYS A 114 -4.27 -23.06 4.50
CA LYS A 114 -2.90 -23.02 3.96
C LYS A 114 -2.91 -23.10 2.45
N LYS A 115 -3.66 -24.05 1.89
CA LYS A 115 -3.74 -24.21 0.45
C LYS A 115 -4.39 -23.02 -0.25
N TYR A 116 -5.46 -22.48 0.33
CA TYR A 116 -6.16 -21.30 -0.17
C TYR A 116 -5.22 -20.09 -0.25
N TYR A 117 -4.47 -19.76 0.80
CA TYR A 117 -3.54 -18.62 0.76
C TYR A 117 -2.32 -18.87 -0.13
N GLN A 118 -1.85 -20.13 -0.24
CA GLN A 118 -0.74 -20.49 -1.12
C GLN A 118 -1.06 -20.47 -2.62
N SER A 119 -2.31 -20.70 -2.98
CA SER A 119 -2.70 -20.94 -4.38
C SER A 119 -3.34 -19.72 -5.04
N ASN A 120 -3.76 -18.73 -4.26
CA ASN A 120 -4.47 -17.56 -4.76
C ASN A 120 -3.61 -16.30 -4.71
N SER A 121 -3.96 -15.33 -5.56
CA SER A 121 -3.41 -13.98 -5.53
C SER A 121 -4.30 -13.07 -4.69
N PHE A 122 -3.71 -12.20 -3.87
CA PHE A 122 -4.45 -11.33 -2.97
C PHE A 122 -4.20 -9.85 -3.26
N SER A 123 -5.16 -8.99 -2.94
CA SER A 123 -4.98 -7.55 -2.93
C SER A 123 -5.42 -6.97 -1.59
N VAL A 124 -4.60 -6.15 -0.97
CA VAL A 124 -4.89 -5.52 0.32
C VAL A 124 -4.71 -4.01 0.22
N CYS A 125 -5.58 -3.25 0.88
CA CYS A 125 -5.46 -1.80 0.95
C CYS A 125 -4.82 -1.38 2.27
N SER A 126 -3.96 -0.36 2.26
CA SER A 126 -3.25 0.14 3.46
C SER A 126 -4.11 0.94 4.46
N VAL A 127 -5.43 0.87 4.36
CA VAL A 127 -6.37 1.69 5.14
C VAL A 127 -7.19 0.80 6.08
N GLU A 128 -7.67 1.36 7.19
CA GLU A 128 -8.54 0.69 8.18
C GLU A 128 -8.01 -0.67 8.68
N GLY A 129 -6.69 -0.82 8.83
CA GLY A 129 -6.09 -2.02 9.42
C GLY A 129 -6.04 -3.25 8.49
N GLY A 130 -6.31 -3.10 7.18
CA GLY A 130 -6.28 -4.23 6.25
C GLY A 130 -4.95 -4.99 6.22
N LEU A 131 -3.83 -4.28 6.44
CA LEU A 131 -2.51 -4.89 6.60
C LEU A 131 -2.35 -5.64 7.92
N ASP A 132 -2.94 -5.13 9.00
CA ASP A 132 -2.87 -5.77 10.32
C ASP A 132 -3.61 -7.11 10.32
N ASP A 133 -4.74 -7.20 9.62
CA ASP A 133 -5.50 -8.45 9.47
C ASP A 133 -4.68 -9.56 8.79
N LEU A 134 -3.81 -9.20 7.83
CA LEU A 134 -2.89 -10.13 7.17
C LEU A 134 -1.78 -10.64 8.08
N CYS A 135 -1.28 -9.76 8.95
CA CYS A 135 -0.20 -10.04 9.87
C CYS A 135 -0.67 -10.72 11.17
N THR A 136 -1.98 -10.73 11.43
CA THR A 136 -2.54 -11.25 12.68
C THR A 136 -2.83 -12.75 12.59
N ALA A 137 -2.49 -13.47 13.65
CA ALA A 137 -2.72 -14.90 13.74
C ALA A 137 -4.22 -15.23 13.90
N ILE A 138 -4.73 -16.09 13.02
CA ILE A 138 -6.05 -16.70 13.11
C ILE A 138 -6.00 -17.86 14.10
N SER A 139 -6.83 -17.79 15.12
CA SER A 139 -6.97 -18.85 16.14
C SER A 139 -7.95 -19.93 15.70
N PHE A 140 -7.53 -21.18 15.78
CA PHE A 140 -8.38 -22.34 15.50
C PHE A 140 -8.80 -23.02 16.79
N GLY A 141 -9.95 -22.61 17.33
CA GLY A 141 -10.56 -23.23 18.51
C GLY A 141 -10.34 -22.45 19.81
N PRO A 142 -10.91 -22.96 20.92
CA PRO A 142 -10.88 -22.28 22.23
C PRO A 142 -9.53 -22.38 22.95
N GLU A 143 -8.63 -23.24 22.47
CA GLU A 143 -7.32 -23.50 23.06
C GLU A 143 -6.24 -22.62 22.41
N PRO A 144 -5.61 -21.70 23.15
CA PRO A 144 -4.56 -20.80 22.62
C PRO A 144 -3.21 -21.52 22.35
N SER A 145 -3.17 -22.85 22.34
CA SER A 145 -1.95 -23.67 22.49
C SER A 145 -1.35 -24.21 21.18
N ARG A 146 -2.02 -24.04 20.02
CA ARG A 146 -1.43 -24.35 18.70
C ARG A 146 -0.96 -23.06 18.05
N SER A 147 0.28 -23.05 17.55
CA SER A 147 0.87 -21.96 16.77
C SER A 147 -0.15 -21.40 15.78
N GLY A 148 -0.49 -20.12 15.96
CA GLY A 148 -1.53 -19.49 15.17
C GLY A 148 -1.21 -19.51 13.68
N PHE A 149 -2.25 -19.52 12.84
CA PHE A 149 -2.10 -19.43 11.39
C PHE A 149 -2.05 -17.96 10.99
N ILE A 150 -0.94 -17.50 10.44
CA ILE A 150 -0.83 -16.12 9.94
C ILE A 150 -0.98 -16.17 8.41
N PRO A 151 -2.02 -15.56 7.83
CA PRO A 151 -2.26 -15.60 6.38
C PRO A 151 -1.04 -15.21 5.54
N LEU A 152 -0.35 -14.14 5.94
CA LEU A 152 0.79 -13.60 5.20
C LEU A 152 1.92 -14.63 4.99
N ASP A 153 2.11 -15.59 5.90
CA ASP A 153 3.17 -16.60 5.79
C ASP A 153 2.94 -17.62 4.65
N TYR A 154 1.76 -17.58 4.03
CA TYR A 154 1.35 -18.53 3.02
C TYR A 154 1.10 -17.86 1.66
N ILE A 155 0.98 -16.54 1.59
CA ILE A 155 0.67 -15.81 0.37
C ILE A 155 1.91 -15.74 -0.53
N ARG A 156 1.76 -16.08 -1.81
CA ARG A 156 2.85 -15.99 -2.79
C ARG A 156 2.73 -14.83 -3.76
N ASP A 157 1.51 -14.33 -3.98
CA ASP A 157 1.24 -13.23 -4.91
C ASP A 157 0.35 -12.20 -4.18
N LEU A 158 0.93 -11.06 -3.84
CA LEU A 158 0.28 -10.03 -3.04
C LEU A 158 0.37 -8.67 -3.73
N GLN A 159 -0.76 -8.01 -3.89
CA GLN A 159 -0.82 -6.61 -4.30
C GLN A 159 -1.20 -5.71 -3.13
N LEU A 160 -0.29 -4.84 -2.75
CA LEU A 160 -0.48 -3.83 -1.73
C LEU A 160 -0.89 -2.49 -2.35
N ARG A 161 -2.15 -2.09 -2.16
CA ARG A 161 -2.71 -0.84 -2.69
C ARG A 161 -2.59 0.29 -1.66
N LEU A 162 -1.80 1.31 -1.99
CA LEU A 162 -1.60 2.50 -1.17
C LEU A 162 -2.44 3.65 -1.69
N LYS A 163 -3.46 4.04 -0.91
CA LYS A 163 -4.45 5.05 -1.31
C LYS A 163 -4.04 6.46 -0.94
N PHE A 164 -3.25 7.06 -1.82
CA PHE A 164 -2.85 8.46 -1.72
C PHE A 164 -3.89 9.43 -2.29
N GLU A 165 -4.94 8.97 -2.97
CA GLU A 165 -6.05 9.81 -3.45
C GLU A 165 -6.78 10.63 -2.34
N HIS A 166 -6.63 10.23 -1.07
CA HIS A 166 -7.15 10.98 0.08
C HIS A 166 -6.27 12.13 0.52
N TYR A 167 -5.02 12.14 0.08
CA TYR A 167 -4.01 13.12 0.50
C TYR A 167 -4.47 14.55 0.22
N THR A 168 -5.05 14.80 -0.96
CA THR A 168 -5.51 16.13 -1.37
C THR A 168 -6.86 16.53 -0.76
N LYS A 169 -7.69 15.58 -0.32
CA LYS A 169 -9.01 15.89 0.28
C LYS A 169 -8.90 16.62 1.60
N GLY A 170 -8.02 16.14 2.50
CA GLY A 170 -7.77 16.82 3.79
C GLY A 170 -7.15 18.20 3.64
N ILE A 171 -6.49 18.46 2.50
CA ILE A 171 -5.87 19.74 2.17
C ILE A 171 -6.92 20.75 1.68
N SER A 172 -7.83 20.35 0.78
CA SER A 172 -8.83 21.25 0.21
C SER A 172 -9.77 21.86 1.25
N GLU A 173 -9.98 21.19 2.39
CA GLU A 173 -10.76 21.73 3.52
C GLU A 173 -10.05 22.87 4.27
N LEU A 174 -8.71 22.87 4.29
CA LEU A 174 -7.89 23.90 4.92
C LEU A 174 -7.66 25.13 4.03
N GLU A 175 -7.78 24.98 2.71
CA GLU A 175 -7.50 26.04 1.74
C GLU A 175 -8.52 27.20 1.78
N ALA A 176 -9.63 27.04 2.50
CA ALA A 176 -10.56 28.13 2.79
C ALA A 176 -9.98 29.24 3.69
N TYR A 177 -8.83 29.01 4.34
CA TYR A 177 -8.24 29.94 5.31
C TYR A 177 -6.78 30.27 4.98
N GLN A 178 -6.54 31.49 4.45
CA GLN A 178 -5.19 32.03 4.29
C GLN A 178 -4.54 32.22 5.68
N GLY A 179 -3.42 31.52 5.94
CA GLY A 179 -2.65 31.66 7.19
C GLY A 179 -2.11 30.35 7.78
N PHE A 180 -2.53 29.19 7.27
CA PHE A 180 -2.27 27.88 7.88
C PHE A 180 -1.26 27.00 7.12
N GLN A 181 -0.23 27.59 6.48
CA GLN A 181 0.75 26.80 5.71
C GLN A 181 1.45 25.72 6.55
N ILE A 182 1.84 26.05 7.78
CA ILE A 182 2.42 25.08 8.72
C ILE A 182 1.44 23.96 9.07
N GLU A 183 0.15 24.28 9.26
CA GLU A 183 -0.85 23.25 9.55
C GLU A 183 -1.09 22.34 8.34
N LYS A 184 -1.11 22.90 7.12
CA LYS A 184 -1.20 22.13 5.87
C LYS A 184 0.01 21.18 5.75
N ILE A 185 1.22 21.66 6.02
CA ILE A 185 2.43 20.84 6.04
C ILE A 185 2.31 19.74 7.11
N ALA A 186 1.89 20.08 8.33
CA ALA A 186 1.73 19.11 9.41
C ALA A 186 0.70 18.01 9.09
N LYS A 187 -0.44 18.36 8.47
CA LYS A 187 -1.44 17.38 8.04
C LYS A 187 -0.91 16.47 6.94
N ASN A 188 -0.22 17.05 5.96
CA ASN A 188 0.44 16.30 4.90
C ASN A 188 1.47 15.33 5.45
N GLU A 189 2.31 15.81 6.36
CA GLU A 189 3.30 15.01 7.05
C GLU A 189 2.65 13.87 7.85
N SER A 190 1.61 14.18 8.62
CA SER A 190 0.87 13.20 9.40
C SER A 190 0.24 12.11 8.53
N PHE A 191 -0.25 12.45 7.34
CA PHE A 191 -0.77 11.45 6.39
C PHE A 191 0.34 10.52 5.89
N LEU A 192 1.47 11.10 5.45
CA LEU A 192 2.61 10.32 4.93
C LEU A 192 3.21 9.44 6.02
N ARG A 193 3.33 9.97 7.24
CA ARG A 193 3.79 9.24 8.43
C ARG A 193 2.84 8.11 8.79
N GLY A 194 1.53 8.36 8.79
CA GLY A 194 0.53 7.32 9.00
C GLY A 194 0.63 6.19 7.97
N THR A 195 0.98 6.51 6.72
CA THR A 195 1.26 5.49 5.69
C THR A 195 2.52 4.68 6.02
N VAL A 196 3.63 5.34 6.36
CA VAL A 196 4.88 4.68 6.77
C VAL A 196 4.66 3.78 7.99
N ASP A 197 3.94 4.27 9.00
CA ASP A 197 3.63 3.51 10.21
C ASP A 197 2.74 2.30 9.91
N SER A 198 1.75 2.44 9.02
CA SER A 198 0.89 1.32 8.60
C SER A 198 1.69 0.23 7.85
N LEU A 199 2.71 0.63 7.10
CA LEU A 199 3.60 -0.30 6.41
C LEU A 199 4.60 -0.99 7.35
N ARG A 200 4.88 -0.42 8.52
CA ARG A 200 5.94 -0.91 9.42
C ARG A 200 5.67 -2.34 9.91
N ALA A 201 4.45 -2.64 10.35
CA ALA A 201 4.11 -3.98 10.86
C ALA A 201 4.23 -5.05 9.75
N PHE A 202 3.68 -4.74 8.58
CA PHE A 202 3.79 -5.56 7.38
C PHE A 202 5.24 -5.82 6.98
N ARG A 203 6.04 -4.75 6.90
CA ARG A 203 7.47 -4.79 6.57
C ARG A 203 8.24 -5.69 7.54
N ILE A 204 8.11 -5.50 8.85
CA ILE A 204 8.79 -6.32 9.86
C ILE A 204 8.44 -7.80 9.67
N ARG A 205 7.16 -8.11 9.45
CA ARG A 205 6.72 -9.50 9.31
C ARG A 205 7.28 -10.17 8.07
N ILE A 206 7.32 -9.46 6.95
CA ILE A 206 7.83 -9.98 5.69
C ILE A 206 9.33 -10.23 5.75
N LEU A 207 10.10 -9.31 6.34
CA LEU A 207 11.55 -9.47 6.49
C LEU A 207 11.94 -10.70 7.32
N GLU A 208 11.07 -11.13 8.24
CA GLU A 208 11.26 -12.34 9.04
C GLU A 208 10.74 -13.61 8.35
N SER A 209 10.03 -13.48 7.24
CA SER A 209 9.37 -14.60 6.59
C SER A 209 10.34 -15.33 5.65
N PRO A 210 10.35 -16.67 5.63
CA PRO A 210 11.27 -17.42 4.76
C PRO A 210 10.64 -17.86 3.43
N HIS A 211 9.41 -17.45 3.12
CA HIS A 211 8.66 -17.95 1.96
C HIS A 211 8.75 -17.00 0.77
N GLU A 212 8.71 -17.56 -0.44
CA GLU A 212 8.70 -16.78 -1.68
C GLU A 212 7.46 -15.89 -1.78
N LEU A 213 7.67 -14.61 -2.08
CA LEU A 213 6.60 -13.63 -2.22
C LEU A 213 6.84 -12.70 -3.42
N ASP A 214 5.88 -12.68 -4.34
CA ASP A 214 5.77 -11.69 -5.40
C ASP A 214 4.88 -10.54 -4.91
N LEU A 215 5.51 -9.41 -4.58
CA LEU A 215 4.84 -8.22 -4.03
C LEU A 215 4.68 -7.14 -5.10
N GLU A 216 3.46 -6.71 -5.37
CA GLU A 216 3.17 -5.49 -6.13
C GLU A 216 2.67 -4.37 -5.22
N VAL A 217 3.45 -3.29 -5.09
CA VAL A 217 3.03 -2.05 -4.42
C VAL A 217 2.38 -1.12 -5.44
N VAL A 218 1.06 -0.93 -5.35
CA VAL A 218 0.28 -0.05 -6.23
C VAL A 218 0.02 1.29 -5.54
N LEU A 219 0.65 2.34 -6.04
CA LEU A 219 0.40 3.72 -5.64
C LEU A 219 -0.85 4.22 -6.35
N MET A 220 -1.93 4.45 -5.62
CA MET A 220 -3.18 5.00 -6.16
C MET A 220 -3.28 6.48 -5.82
N THR A 221 -3.16 7.34 -6.83
CA THR A 221 -3.17 8.80 -6.65
C THR A 221 -4.29 9.46 -7.46
N ASP A 222 -4.57 10.74 -7.18
CA ASP A 222 -5.55 11.57 -7.90
C ASP A 222 -4.95 12.98 -8.11
N LEU A 223 -3.74 13.01 -8.65
CA LEU A 223 -2.92 14.21 -8.83
C LEU A 223 -3.49 15.14 -9.90
N ALA A 224 -4.36 14.64 -10.79
CA ALA A 224 -5.10 15.48 -11.72
C ALA A 224 -5.95 16.54 -11.00
N LYS A 225 -6.48 16.25 -9.80
CA LYS A 225 -7.21 17.24 -8.99
C LYS A 225 -6.32 18.34 -8.42
N ALA A 226 -5.02 18.08 -8.28
CA ALA A 226 -4.03 19.10 -7.93
C ALA A 226 -3.76 20.09 -9.08
N ARG A 227 -4.34 19.87 -10.29
CA ARG A 227 -4.15 20.76 -11.45
C ARG A 227 -4.91 22.09 -11.41
N GLY A 228 -5.77 22.31 -10.41
CA GLY A 228 -6.51 23.56 -10.23
C GLY A 228 -5.67 24.77 -9.77
N PHE A 229 -4.38 24.60 -9.48
CA PHE A 229 -3.53 25.62 -8.85
C PHE A 229 -2.43 26.14 -9.81
N GLY A 230 -2.00 27.40 -9.65
CA GLY A 230 -0.73 27.87 -10.26
C GLY A 230 0.44 27.06 -9.70
N GLY A 231 1.35 26.57 -10.54
CA GLY A 231 2.39 25.61 -10.12
C GLY A 231 1.86 24.20 -9.82
N ALA A 232 0.67 23.86 -10.33
CA ALA A 232 0.01 22.56 -10.19
C ALA A 232 0.91 21.35 -10.46
N ARG A 233 1.82 21.49 -11.42
CA ARG A 233 2.69 20.41 -11.86
C ARG A 233 3.74 20.10 -10.79
N GLU A 234 4.45 21.11 -10.31
CA GLU A 234 5.49 20.98 -9.29
C GLU A 234 4.91 20.44 -7.98
N HIS A 235 3.66 20.80 -7.66
CA HIS A 235 2.93 20.25 -6.51
C HIS A 235 2.64 18.76 -6.70
N ALA A 236 2.16 18.36 -7.88
CA ALA A 236 1.91 16.95 -8.18
C ALA A 236 3.22 16.13 -8.16
N GLU A 237 4.31 16.68 -8.69
CA GLU A 237 5.65 16.09 -8.65
C GLU A 237 6.13 15.94 -7.19
N ALA A 238 5.98 16.96 -6.35
CA ALA A 238 6.32 16.88 -4.92
C ALA A 238 5.50 15.82 -4.18
N TYR A 239 4.19 15.74 -4.45
CA TYR A 239 3.31 14.73 -3.84
C TYR A 239 3.70 13.32 -4.23
N LEU A 240 3.87 13.05 -5.53
CA LEU A 240 4.31 11.74 -5.99
C LEU A 240 5.69 11.37 -5.43
N THR A 241 6.61 12.34 -5.37
CA THR A 241 7.92 12.17 -4.75
C THR A 241 7.79 11.73 -3.30
N ASN A 242 6.92 12.38 -2.52
CA ASN A 242 6.70 12.04 -1.12
C ASN A 242 6.07 10.65 -0.95
N PHE A 243 5.12 10.28 -1.81
CA PHE A 243 4.52 8.94 -1.80
C PHE A 243 5.55 7.85 -2.09
N LEU A 244 6.43 8.10 -3.06
CA LEU A 244 7.56 7.21 -3.36
C LEU A 244 8.55 7.15 -2.20
N GLN A 245 8.83 8.27 -1.50
CA GLN A 245 9.67 8.24 -0.30
C GLN A 245 9.05 7.42 0.83
N SER A 246 7.74 7.52 1.03
CA SER A 246 7.04 6.76 2.08
C SER A 246 7.16 5.25 1.94
N ILE A 247 7.46 4.73 0.73
CA ILE A 247 7.68 3.30 0.50
C ILE A 247 9.15 2.93 0.27
N ARG A 248 10.05 3.91 0.10
CA ARG A 248 11.41 3.70 -0.38
C ARG A 248 12.22 2.75 0.48
N ASN A 249 12.20 2.97 1.80
CA ASN A 249 12.96 2.15 2.74
C ASN A 249 12.48 0.69 2.70
N MET A 250 11.16 0.46 2.76
CA MET A 250 10.58 -0.88 2.63
C MET A 250 10.98 -1.53 1.30
N VAL A 251 10.85 -0.84 0.17
CA VAL A 251 11.18 -1.40 -1.14
C VAL A 251 12.64 -1.80 -1.23
N TYR A 252 13.58 -0.96 -0.79
CA TYR A 252 15.00 -1.31 -0.87
C TYR A 252 15.41 -2.44 0.07
N GLU A 253 14.83 -2.53 1.26
CA GLU A 253 15.08 -3.66 2.15
C GLU A 253 14.58 -4.97 1.55
N LEU A 254 13.38 -4.96 0.96
CA LEU A 254 12.87 -6.14 0.27
C LEU A 254 13.70 -6.49 -0.97
N LEU A 255 14.20 -5.50 -1.73
CA LEU A 255 15.03 -5.74 -2.91
C LEU A 255 16.44 -6.23 -2.61
N HIS A 256 17.05 -5.79 -1.51
CA HIS A 256 18.46 -6.05 -1.21
C HIS A 256 18.70 -7.02 -0.07
N ASP A 257 17.78 -7.09 0.90
CA ASP A 257 17.94 -7.89 2.11
C ASP A 257 17.09 -9.19 2.06
N CYS A 258 16.25 -9.38 1.02
CA CYS A 258 15.36 -10.54 0.87
C CYS A 258 15.43 -11.17 -0.53
N GLU A 259 16.28 -12.19 -0.72
CA GLU A 259 16.45 -12.87 -2.02
C GLU A 259 15.21 -13.62 -2.53
N HIS A 260 14.28 -13.98 -1.64
CA HIS A 260 13.08 -14.75 -1.97
C HIS A 260 11.87 -13.85 -2.28
N ILE A 261 12.04 -12.53 -2.29
CA ILE A 261 10.96 -11.57 -2.53
C ILE A 261 11.22 -10.85 -3.83
N THR A 262 10.21 -10.79 -4.70
CA THR A 262 10.22 -9.91 -5.86
C THR A 262 9.31 -8.71 -5.59
N VAL A 263 9.78 -7.51 -5.95
CA VAL A 263 9.01 -6.28 -5.72
C VAL A 263 8.75 -5.57 -7.03
N ARG A 264 7.48 -5.27 -7.30
CA ARG A 264 7.02 -4.39 -8.38
C ARG A 264 6.37 -3.16 -7.77
N VAL A 265 6.68 -1.97 -8.27
CA VAL A 265 6.00 -0.74 -7.90
C VAL A 265 5.22 -0.24 -9.11
N THR A 266 3.92 -0.03 -8.95
CA THR A 266 3.04 0.44 -10.02
C THR A 266 2.37 1.72 -9.58
N HIS A 267 2.39 2.75 -10.42
CA HIS A 267 1.64 3.99 -10.21
C HIS A 267 0.36 3.96 -11.04
N GLN A 268 -0.77 4.18 -10.39
CA GLN A 268 -2.06 4.38 -11.02
C GLN A 268 -2.63 5.73 -10.63
N ASP A 269 -2.97 6.51 -11.65
CA ASP A 269 -3.74 7.74 -11.54
C ASP A 269 -4.61 7.89 -12.78
N ASP A 270 -5.89 7.53 -12.64
CA ASP A 270 -6.84 7.51 -13.76
C ASP A 270 -7.11 8.93 -14.32
N GLY A 271 -6.78 9.97 -13.57
CA GLY A 271 -6.89 11.36 -14.02
C GLY A 271 -5.66 11.85 -14.80
N LEU A 272 -4.49 11.22 -14.62
CA LEU A 272 -3.25 11.58 -15.30
C LEU A 272 -2.91 10.69 -16.49
N MET A 273 -3.22 9.38 -16.42
CA MET A 273 -2.77 8.39 -17.39
C MET A 273 -3.85 7.34 -17.66
N ALA A 274 -3.95 6.91 -18.92
CA ALA A 274 -4.93 5.90 -19.33
C ALA A 274 -4.58 4.48 -18.84
N PHE A 275 -3.31 4.22 -18.55
CA PHE A 275 -2.82 2.92 -18.09
C PHE A 275 -1.87 3.10 -16.90
N PRO A 276 -1.86 2.17 -15.94
CA PRO A 276 -0.88 2.16 -14.87
C PRO A 276 0.56 2.11 -15.42
N LYS A 277 1.47 2.79 -14.75
CA LYS A 277 2.90 2.79 -15.10
C LYS A 277 3.71 1.99 -14.10
N ASN A 278 4.63 1.17 -14.59
CA ASN A 278 5.59 0.45 -13.74
C ASN A 278 6.71 1.40 -13.30
N TYR A 279 6.77 1.71 -12.01
CA TYR A 279 7.73 2.60 -11.37
C TYR A 279 8.89 1.86 -10.69
N THR A 280 8.97 0.53 -10.80
CA THR A 280 10.06 -0.27 -10.19
C THR A 280 11.44 0.25 -10.59
N GLY A 281 11.61 0.71 -11.85
CA GLY A 281 12.89 1.23 -12.35
C GLY A 281 13.38 2.54 -11.71
N LEU A 282 12.55 3.21 -10.89
CA LEU A 282 12.96 4.35 -10.07
C LEU A 282 13.69 3.91 -8.79
N PHE A 283 13.55 2.64 -8.39
CA PHE A 283 14.24 2.06 -7.24
C PHE A 283 15.53 1.38 -7.69
N ASN A 284 16.50 2.18 -8.12
CA ASN A 284 17.69 1.72 -8.82
C ASN A 284 18.99 1.79 -8.00
N LEU A 285 18.94 2.06 -6.70
CA LEU A 285 20.16 1.96 -5.87
C LEU A 285 20.76 0.56 -6.00
N THR A 286 22.08 0.49 -6.05
CA THR A 286 22.77 -0.78 -5.84
C THR A 286 22.75 -1.16 -4.37
N ASN A 287 23.00 -2.43 -4.05
CA ASN A 287 23.11 -2.86 -2.66
C ASN A 287 24.19 -2.04 -1.90
N GLU A 288 25.33 -1.74 -2.52
CA GLU A 288 26.37 -0.92 -1.89
C GLU A 288 25.89 0.50 -1.58
N GLN A 289 25.10 1.11 -2.48
CA GLN A 289 24.52 2.42 -2.23
C GLN A 289 23.44 2.37 -1.15
N TRP A 290 22.60 1.33 -1.13
CA TRP A 290 21.62 1.13 -0.06
C TRP A 290 22.29 0.96 1.30
N GLN A 291 23.31 0.11 1.41
CA GLN A 291 24.08 -0.03 2.64
C GLN A 291 24.79 1.27 3.03
N HIS A 292 25.29 2.04 2.05
CA HIS A 292 25.83 3.37 2.30
C HIS A 292 24.78 4.31 2.88
N GLU A 293 23.59 4.39 2.29
CA GLU A 293 22.47 5.20 2.81
C GLU A 293 22.12 4.78 4.23
N THR A 294 21.81 3.50 4.48
CA THR A 294 21.46 2.96 5.79
C THR A 294 22.54 3.21 6.85
N SER A 295 23.82 3.05 6.52
CA SER A 295 24.93 3.25 7.47
C SER A 295 25.10 4.69 7.96
N ARG A 296 24.52 5.66 7.23
CA ARG A 296 24.60 7.09 7.56
C ARG A 296 23.42 7.58 8.39
N GLN A 297 22.41 6.74 8.57
CA GLN A 297 21.17 7.09 9.24
C GLN A 297 21.19 6.68 10.71
N LEU A 298 20.28 7.27 11.49
CA LEU A 298 20.14 6.90 12.89
C LEU A 298 19.53 5.49 13.02
N PRO A 299 20.14 4.57 13.77
CA PRO A 299 19.59 3.23 13.95
C PRO A 299 18.20 3.24 14.59
N GLY A 300 17.28 2.43 14.05
CA GLY A 300 15.92 2.28 14.59
C GLY A 300 14.99 3.48 14.33
N TYR A 301 15.45 4.47 13.56
CA TYR A 301 14.64 5.61 13.11
C TYR A 301 14.19 5.38 11.67
N ASP A 302 12.94 5.70 11.34
CA ASP A 302 12.50 5.74 9.95
C ASP A 302 12.73 7.13 9.36
N TRP A 303 13.76 7.24 8.52
CA TRP A 303 14.21 8.49 7.91
C TRP A 303 13.46 8.86 6.63
N ALA A 304 12.35 8.20 6.28
CA ALA A 304 11.55 8.59 5.11
C ALA A 304 11.13 10.06 5.17
N GLY A 305 10.81 10.55 6.36
CA GLY A 305 10.39 11.93 6.61
C GLY A 305 11.45 12.99 6.33
N ASP A 306 12.72 12.61 6.49
CA ASP A 306 13.87 13.51 6.30
C ASP A 306 14.07 13.89 4.83
N PHE A 307 13.37 13.20 3.92
CA PHE A 307 13.43 13.38 2.48
C PHE A 307 12.12 13.85 1.85
N TRP A 308 11.11 14.23 2.64
CA TRP A 308 9.91 14.81 2.07
C TRP A 308 10.16 16.19 1.49
N VAL A 309 9.51 16.49 0.37
CA VAL A 309 9.52 17.78 -0.31
C VAL A 309 8.17 18.46 -0.05
N PHE A 310 8.19 19.55 0.70
CA PHE A 310 6.98 20.30 0.99
C PHE A 310 6.55 21.10 -0.24
N PRO A 311 5.23 21.15 -0.54
CA PRO A 311 4.67 21.90 -1.65
C PRO A 311 4.62 23.41 -1.34
N VAL A 312 5.73 23.95 -0.86
CA VAL A 312 5.85 25.34 -0.42
C VAL A 312 7.25 25.84 -0.72
N GLU A 313 7.36 27.09 -1.17
CA GLU A 313 8.67 27.74 -1.35
C GLU A 313 9.27 28.08 0.00
N ARG A 314 10.58 27.89 0.14
CA ARG A 314 11.30 28.18 1.38
C ARG A 314 11.04 29.58 1.94
N GLN A 315 11.00 30.59 1.07
CA GLN A 315 10.86 32.01 1.45
C GLN A 315 9.48 32.36 2.02
N THR A 316 8.48 31.48 1.86
CA THR A 316 7.12 31.72 2.37
C THR A 316 6.99 31.43 3.86
N LEU A 317 7.97 30.74 4.45
CA LEU A 317 8.00 30.37 5.86
C LEU A 317 9.00 31.23 6.63
N PRO A 318 8.71 31.59 7.88
CA PRO A 318 9.69 32.22 8.77
C PRO A 318 10.96 31.36 8.93
N GLU A 319 12.13 31.98 9.05
CA GLU A 319 13.41 31.26 9.23
C GLU A 319 13.39 30.29 10.42
N CYS A 320 12.69 30.65 11.50
CA CYS A 320 12.53 29.80 12.68
C CYS A 320 11.77 28.51 12.37
N ASP A 321 10.79 28.54 11.47
CA ASP A 321 10.03 27.37 11.05
C ASP A 321 10.84 26.55 10.05
N GLN A 322 11.57 27.23 9.16
CA GLN A 322 12.41 26.57 8.16
C GLN A 322 13.51 25.69 8.78
N ALA A 323 14.07 26.11 9.91
CA ALA A 323 15.10 25.37 10.61
C ALA A 323 14.56 24.14 11.36
N ARG A 324 13.24 24.07 11.58
CA ARG A 324 12.60 23.06 12.43
C ARG A 324 11.81 22.04 11.62
N LEU A 325 11.20 22.44 10.50
CA LEU A 325 10.62 21.56 9.51
C LEU A 325 11.76 20.82 8.79
N GLY A 326 11.91 19.52 9.08
CA GLY A 326 12.85 18.65 8.35
C GLY A 326 12.50 18.57 6.86
N GLY A 327 13.15 17.72 6.08
CA GLY A 327 12.88 17.62 4.64
C GLY A 327 13.30 18.86 3.84
N TYR A 328 12.66 19.03 2.69
CA TYR A 328 13.05 19.93 1.62
C TYR A 328 11.85 20.75 1.12
N TYR A 329 12.12 21.76 0.31
CA TYR A 329 11.13 22.71 -0.19
C TYR A 329 10.96 22.60 -1.70
N ILE A 330 9.83 23.07 -2.23
CA ILE A 330 9.48 22.88 -3.65
C ILE A 330 10.50 23.54 -4.61
N ASP A 331 11.17 24.61 -4.17
CA ASP A 331 12.22 25.30 -4.93
C ASP A 331 13.47 24.42 -5.14
N SER A 332 13.66 23.39 -4.32
CA SER A 332 14.73 22.39 -4.47
C SER A 332 14.33 21.13 -5.23
N LEU A 333 13.06 20.99 -5.64
CA LEU A 333 12.50 19.75 -6.19
C LEU A 333 13.28 19.22 -7.40
N ASN A 334 13.64 20.08 -8.36
CA ASN A 334 14.36 19.67 -9.57
C ASN A 334 15.75 19.09 -9.25
N GLU A 335 16.49 19.71 -8.34
CA GLU A 335 17.81 19.22 -7.93
C GLU A 335 17.66 17.93 -7.14
N PHE A 336 16.69 17.89 -6.21
CA PHE A 336 16.33 16.72 -5.42
C PHE A 336 16.02 15.50 -6.30
N LEU A 337 15.13 15.66 -7.30
CA LEU A 337 14.76 14.59 -8.24
C LEU A 337 15.97 14.05 -8.99
N ARG A 338 16.85 14.93 -9.50
CA ARG A 338 18.05 14.52 -10.22
C ARG A 338 19.05 13.78 -9.34
N SER A 339 19.33 14.29 -8.14
CA SER A 339 20.37 13.73 -7.28
C SER A 339 19.91 12.48 -6.55
N ARG A 340 18.63 12.39 -6.16
CA ARG A 340 18.10 11.30 -5.32
C ARG A 340 17.35 10.22 -6.10
N TRP A 341 16.65 10.61 -7.17
CA TRP A 341 15.85 9.70 -7.99
C TRP A 341 16.39 9.52 -9.40
N GLY A 342 17.39 10.31 -9.81
CA GLY A 342 18.00 10.20 -11.13
C GLY A 342 17.06 10.52 -12.30
N VAL A 343 16.02 11.33 -12.06
CA VAL A 343 15.02 11.75 -13.07
C VAL A 343 14.88 13.27 -13.12
N ASP A 344 14.37 13.78 -14.24
CA ASP A 344 13.96 15.18 -14.39
C ASP A 344 12.45 15.38 -14.19
N ASP A 345 11.64 14.36 -14.47
CA ASP A 345 10.18 14.40 -14.46
C ASP A 345 9.57 13.11 -13.90
N ILE A 346 9.28 13.11 -12.59
CA ILE A 346 8.77 11.94 -11.86
C ILE A 346 7.35 11.52 -12.27
N LEU A 347 6.59 12.37 -12.97
CA LEU A 347 5.25 12.04 -13.47
C LEU A 347 5.30 11.24 -14.79
N HIS A 348 6.37 11.40 -15.56
CA HIS A 348 6.52 10.80 -16.88
C HIS A 348 7.56 9.70 -16.93
N GLU A 349 8.69 9.87 -16.25
CA GLU A 349 9.79 8.92 -16.19
C GLU A 349 9.49 7.78 -15.20
N THR A 350 9.76 6.55 -15.64
CA THR A 350 9.54 5.32 -14.87
C THR A 350 10.82 4.59 -14.51
N VAL A 351 11.96 5.09 -15.01
CA VAL A 351 13.28 4.54 -14.82
C VAL A 351 14.24 5.69 -14.55
N SER A 352 15.11 5.53 -13.56
CA SER A 352 16.17 6.49 -13.30
C SER A 352 17.19 6.51 -14.45
N ALA A 353 17.28 7.63 -15.17
CA ALA A 353 18.20 7.80 -16.29
C ALA A 353 19.59 8.32 -15.88
N LYS A 354 19.70 8.91 -14.68
CA LYS A 354 20.93 9.52 -14.16
C LYS A 354 21.42 8.75 -12.93
N PRO A 355 22.74 8.73 -12.67
CA PRO A 355 23.26 8.16 -11.43
C PRO A 355 22.83 8.99 -10.23
N ILE A 356 22.54 8.32 -9.12
CA ILE A 356 22.36 8.96 -7.81
C ILE A 356 23.73 9.39 -7.30
N VAL A 357 23.85 10.66 -6.87
CA VAL A 357 25.13 11.29 -6.51
C VAL A 357 25.08 11.79 -5.07
N GLU A 358 26.17 11.57 -4.33
CA GLU A 358 26.37 12.12 -2.98
C GLU A 358 26.33 13.66 -2.99
N GLY A 359 25.55 14.22 -2.07
CA GLY A 359 25.28 15.66 -2.03
C GLY A 359 24.21 16.04 -1.01
N PRO A 360 23.54 17.19 -1.20
CA PRO A 360 22.59 17.73 -0.23
C PRO A 360 21.31 16.89 -0.02
N TYR A 361 21.04 15.91 -0.90
CA TYR A 361 19.79 15.15 -0.95
C TYR A 361 19.99 13.63 -0.84
N TRP A 362 21.24 13.17 -0.70
CA TRP A 362 21.61 11.76 -0.49
C TRP A 362 23.07 11.69 -0.02
N PRO A 363 23.45 10.82 0.94
CA PRO A 363 22.63 9.79 1.59
C PRO A 363 21.85 10.25 2.82
N VAL A 364 22.15 11.43 3.38
CA VAL A 364 21.52 11.91 4.62
C VAL A 364 20.46 12.95 4.29
N GLY A 365 19.28 12.80 4.91
CA GLY A 365 18.16 13.73 4.75
C GLY A 365 18.27 14.90 5.71
N ARG A 366 17.24 15.73 5.76
CA ARG A 366 17.13 16.81 6.74
C ARG A 366 16.18 16.39 7.86
N PRO A 367 16.68 15.98 9.03
CA PRO A 367 15.80 15.55 10.12
C PRO A 367 14.97 16.72 10.66
N VAL A 368 13.74 16.41 11.06
CA VAL A 368 12.87 17.34 11.79
C VAL A 368 13.41 17.57 13.20
N ASP A 369 13.30 18.80 13.71
CA ASP A 369 13.53 19.06 15.13
C ASP A 369 12.45 18.33 15.94
N LEU A 370 12.84 17.30 16.70
CA LEU A 370 11.91 16.47 17.47
C LEU A 370 11.06 17.29 18.46
N SER A 371 11.64 18.36 19.04
CA SER A 371 10.90 19.25 19.95
C SER A 371 9.80 20.05 19.23
N PHE A 372 9.95 20.25 17.92
CA PHE A 372 8.95 20.89 17.08
C PHE A 372 7.89 19.91 16.56
N ALA A 373 8.30 18.70 16.19
CA ALA A 373 7.37 17.64 15.77
C ALA A 373 6.29 17.39 16.84
N GLU A 374 6.69 17.30 18.11
CA GLU A 374 5.75 17.18 19.24
C GLU A 374 4.76 18.36 19.31
N GLN A 375 5.21 19.59 19.04
CA GLN A 375 4.36 20.79 19.05
C GLN A 375 3.40 20.85 17.86
N LEU A 376 3.82 20.38 16.69
CA LEU A 376 3.00 20.31 15.48
C LEU A 376 1.82 19.35 15.67
N HIS A 377 2.04 18.23 16.37
CA HIS A 377 1.02 17.21 16.59
C HIS A 377 0.21 17.40 17.88
N ALA A 378 0.66 18.22 18.82
CA ALA A 378 -0.03 18.45 20.10
C ALA A 378 -1.19 19.46 20.05
N LYS A 379 -1.41 20.17 18.93
CA LYS A 379 -2.58 21.07 18.81
C LYS A 379 -3.82 20.24 18.46
N PRO A 380 -4.82 20.14 19.36
CA PRO A 380 -6.08 19.49 19.00
C PRO A 380 -6.72 20.28 17.86
N THR A 381 -7.06 19.57 16.79
CA THR A 381 -7.96 20.04 15.74
C THR A 381 -9.22 20.58 16.42
N ARG A 382 -9.40 21.90 16.37
CA ARG A 382 -10.58 22.59 16.89
C ARG A 382 -11.72 22.57 15.88
#